data_AF-A0A132TW66-F1
#
_entry.id   AF-A0A132TW66-F1
#
_cell.length_a   1.000
_cell.length_b   1.000
_cell.length_c   1.000
_cell.angle_alpha   90.00
_cell.angle_beta   90.00
_cell.angle_gamma   90.00
#
_symmetry.space_group_name_H-M   'P 1'
#
loop_
_entity.id
_entity.type
_entity.pdbx_description
1 polymer ?
#
loop_
_entity_poly.entity_id
_entity_poly.type
_entity_poly.pdbx_seq_one_letter_code
_entity_poly.pdbx_strand_id
1 'polypeptide(L)' 'MTILERIRINLEENGIEISEDGSLVNVDSMSFISSIVCIEQEFEIEFPDGYLLIEEMSNIESLNYIVTQIISDQFCD' A
#
# COMPACT_ATOMS: atom_id res chain seq x y z
N MET A 1 -8.35 -10.80 -9.48
CA MET A 1 -7.59 -10.16 -8.40
C MET A 1 -8.14 -8.77 -8.20
N THR A 2 -8.48 -8.43 -6.96
CA THR A 2 -8.83 -7.06 -6.55
C THR A 2 -7.54 -6.29 -6.22
N ILE A 3 -7.63 -4.95 -6.11
CA ILE A 3 -6.51 -4.09 -5.70
C ILE A 3 -5.93 -4.55 -4.36
N LEU A 4 -6.81 -4.84 -3.38
CA LEU A 4 -6.44 -5.33 -2.06
C LEU A 4 -5.60 -6.61 -2.09
N GLU A 5 -5.95 -7.60 -2.93
CA GLU A 5 -5.17 -8.83 -3.04
C GLU A 5 -3.76 -8.58 -3.59
N ARG A 6 -3.62 -7.67 -4.55
CA ARG A 6 -2.30 -7.33 -5.11
C ARG A 6 -1.43 -6.58 -4.10
N ILE A 7 -2.03 -5.64 -3.36
CA ILE A 7 -1.36 -4.94 -2.26
C ILE A 7 -0.88 -5.96 -1.22
N ARG A 8 -1.75 -6.89 -0.82
CA ARG A 8 -1.42 -7.96 0.12
C ARG A 8 -0.21 -8.77 -0.32
N ILE A 9 -0.19 -9.22 -1.58
CA ILE A 9 0.93 -9.98 -2.13
C ILE A 9 2.22 -9.14 -2.09
N ASN A 10 2.18 -7.88 -2.53
CA ASN A 10 3.35 -7.00 -2.47
C ASN A 10 3.89 -6.82 -1.05
N LEU A 11 2.99 -6.62 -0.06
CA LEU A 11 3.38 -6.47 1.34
C LEU A 11 4.06 -7.74 1.85
N GLU A 12 3.44 -8.92 1.63
CA GLU A 12 3.99 -10.21 2.06
C GLU A 12 5.34 -10.52 1.38
N GLU A 13 5.51 -10.19 0.08
CA GLU A 13 6.78 -10.37 -0.64
C GLU A 13 7.91 -9.46 -0.12
N ASN A 14 7.56 -8.31 0.45
CA ASN A 14 8.52 -7.40 1.08
C ASN A 14 8.76 -7.70 2.58
N GLY A 15 8.16 -8.78 3.10
CA GLY A 15 8.31 -9.23 4.49
C GLY A 15 7.37 -8.55 5.49
N ILE A 16 6.33 -7.87 5.01
CA ILE A 16 5.29 -7.28 5.84
C ILE A 16 4.17 -8.30 6.01
N GLU A 17 3.89 -8.66 7.26
CA GLU A 17 2.79 -9.57 7.59
C GLU A 17 1.51 -8.76 7.84
N ILE A 18 0.35 -9.38 7.58
CA ILE A 18 -0.95 -8.74 7.81
C ILE A 18 -1.68 -9.56 8.88
N SER A 19 -2.07 -8.88 9.95
CA SER A 19 -2.85 -9.45 11.05
C SER A 19 -4.27 -9.78 10.59
N GLU A 20 -4.99 -10.62 11.34
CA GLU A 20 -6.39 -10.97 11.04
C GLU A 20 -7.34 -9.75 11.03
N ASP A 21 -7.00 -8.69 11.77
CA ASP A 21 -7.73 -7.40 11.81
C ASP A 21 -7.35 -6.46 10.65
N GLY A 22 -6.41 -6.84 9.78
CA GLY A 22 -5.93 -6.02 8.67
C GLY A 22 -4.77 -5.08 9.02
N SER A 23 -4.31 -5.08 10.28
CA SER A 23 -3.13 -4.32 10.69
C SER A 23 -1.84 -4.90 10.14
N LEU A 24 -0.96 -4.03 9.64
CA LEU A 24 0.36 -4.42 9.16
C LEU A 24 1.30 -4.67 10.35
N VAL A 25 1.92 -5.84 10.37
CA VAL A 25 2.86 -6.30 11.39
C VAL A 25 4.22 -6.59 10.73
N ASN A 26 5.30 -6.47 11.51
CA ASN A 26 6.68 -6.53 10.99
C ASN A 26 6.99 -5.48 9.90
N VAL A 27 6.34 -4.31 9.95
CA VAL A 27 6.66 -3.20 9.05
C VAL A 27 7.97 -2.54 9.46
N ASP A 28 9.02 -2.81 8.70
CA ASP A 28 10.29 -2.08 8.79
C ASP A 28 10.28 -0.88 7.83
N SER A 29 11.03 0.19 8.13
CA SER A 29 11.09 1.38 7.27
C SER A 29 11.57 1.04 5.85
N MET A 30 12.47 0.06 5.72
CA MET A 30 12.94 -0.40 4.40
C MET A 30 11.87 -1.20 3.65
N SER A 31 11.25 -2.18 4.32
CA SER A 31 10.18 -2.99 3.72
C SER A 31 9.00 -2.13 3.33
N PHE A 32 8.66 -1.13 4.15
CA PHE A 32 7.60 -0.17 3.86
C PHE A 32 7.87 0.60 2.56
N ILE A 33 9.00 1.31 2.47
CA ILE A 33 9.33 2.08 1.26
C ILE A 33 9.39 1.18 0.04
N SER A 34 9.97 -0.02 0.17
CA SER A 34 10.03 -1.00 -0.93
C SER A 34 8.64 -1.43 -1.39
N SER A 35 7.72 -1.73 -0.47
CA SER A 35 6.32 -2.03 -0.79
C SER A 35 5.61 -0.88 -1.49
N ILE A 36 5.80 0.35 -1.01
CA ILE A 36 5.19 1.53 -1.63
C ILE A 36 5.66 1.69 -3.07
N VAL A 37 6.96 1.66 -3.29
CA VAL A 37 7.55 1.80 -4.62
C VAL A 37 7.09 0.67 -5.55
N CYS A 38 6.94 -0.56 -5.05
CA CYS A 38 6.36 -1.66 -5.81
C CYS A 38 4.89 -1.42 -6.18
N ILE A 39 4.08 -0.90 -5.26
CA ILE A 39 2.67 -0.57 -5.49
C ILE A 39 2.55 0.57 -6.51
N GLU A 40 3.36 1.62 -6.39
CA GLU A 40 3.43 2.71 -7.37
C GLU A 40 3.69 2.19 -8.78
N GLN A 41 4.71 1.33 -8.93
CA GLN A 41 5.05 0.74 -10.21
C GLN A 41 3.98 -0.23 -10.73
N GLU A 42 3.34 -1.00 -9.84
CA GLU A 42 2.33 -1.99 -10.25
C GLU A 42 1.01 -1.35 -10.72
N PHE A 43 0.63 -0.23 -10.12
CA PHE A 43 -0.60 0.49 -10.44
C PHE A 43 -0.38 1.75 -11.28
N GLU A 44 0.89 2.06 -11.62
CA GLU A 44 1.29 3.28 -12.33
C GLU A 44 0.81 4.57 -11.62
N ILE A 45 0.82 4.55 -10.29
CA ILE A 45 0.42 5.67 -9.42
C ILE A 45 1.61 6.31 -8.73
N GLU A 46 1.40 7.51 -8.17
CA GLU A 46 2.37 8.20 -7.32
C GLU A 46 1.71 8.52 -5.96
N PHE A 47 2.31 8.05 -4.87
CA PHE A 47 1.83 8.40 -3.53
C PHE A 47 2.32 9.80 -3.15
N PRO A 48 1.43 10.66 -2.62
CA PRO A 48 1.87 11.93 -2.05
C PRO A 48 2.78 11.69 -0.84
N ASP A 49 3.84 12.51 -0.68
CA ASP A 49 4.80 12.39 0.43
C ASP A 49 4.14 12.33 1.82
N GLY A 50 2.99 12.99 1.98
CA GLY A 50 2.24 12.99 3.23
C GLY A 50 1.71 11.60 3.64
N TYR A 51 1.56 10.68 2.70
CA TYR A 51 1.12 9.29 2.94
C TYR A 51 2.28 8.31 3.07
N LEU A 52 3.52 8.74 2.85
CA LEU A 52 4.73 7.91 3.03
C LEU A 52 5.12 7.73 4.51
N LEU A 53 4.17 7.95 5.42
CA LEU A 53 4.33 7.78 6.85
C LEU A 53 3.77 6.41 7.25
N ILE A 54 4.59 5.61 7.93
CA ILE A 54 4.22 4.29 8.48
C ILE A 54 2.96 4.37 9.37
N GLU A 55 2.75 5.51 10.03
CA GLU A 55 1.61 5.79 10.90
C GLU A 55 0.28 5.91 10.11
N GLU A 56 0.33 6.42 8.88
CA GLU A 56 -0.85 6.56 8.02
C GLU A 56 -1.20 5.22 7.31
N MET A 57 -0.21 4.34 7.21
CA MET A 57 -0.31 3.05 6.52
C MET A 57 -0.15 1.86 7.46
N SER A 58 -0.74 1.95 8.65
CA SER A 58 -0.72 0.85 9.62
C SER A 58 -1.73 -0.27 9.30
N ASN A 59 -2.63 -0.07 8.33
CA ASN A 59 -3.67 -1.03 7.98
C ASN A 59 -3.78 -1.20 6.46
N ILE A 60 -3.99 -2.45 6.03
CA ILE A 60 -4.16 -2.78 4.62
C ILE A 60 -5.40 -2.14 4.00
N GLU A 61 -6.47 -1.96 4.78
CA GLU A 61 -7.70 -1.33 4.30
C GLU A 61 -7.49 0.16 3.97
N SER A 62 -6.75 0.88 4.82
CA SER A 62 -6.35 2.27 4.55
C SER A 62 -5.51 2.35 3.29
N LEU A 63 -4.54 1.44 3.13
CA LEU A 63 -3.67 1.40 1.96
C LEU A 63 -4.47 1.14 0.68
N ASN A 64 -5.38 0.15 0.71
CA ASN A 64 -6.30 -0.12 -0.39
C ASN A 64 -7.20 1.08 -0.71
N TYR A 65 -7.71 1.78 0.30
CA TYR A 65 -8.52 2.98 0.10
C TYR A 65 -7.73 4.08 -0.60
N ILE A 66 -6.52 4.40 -0.10
CA ILE A 66 -5.64 5.43 -0.66
C ILE A 66 -5.30 5.09 -2.12
N VAL A 67 -4.86 3.86 -2.41
CA VAL A 67 -4.55 3.40 -3.76
C VAL A 67 -5.76 3.55 -4.68
N THR A 68 -6.94 3.10 -4.23
CA THR A 68 -8.17 3.21 -5.02
C THR A 68 -8.55 4.66 -5.29
N GLN A 69 -8.34 5.56 -4.32
CA GLN A 69 -8.57 6.99 -4.50
C GLN A 69 -7.61 7.58 -5.52
N ILE A 70 -6.31 7.30 -5.44
CA ILE A 70 -5.31 7.84 -6.38
C ILE A 70 -5.60 7.35 -7.80
N ILE A 71 -5.90 6.05 -7.97
CA ILE A 71 -6.30 5.50 -9.26
C ILE A 71 -7.58 6.19 -9.76
N SER A 72 -8.58 6.38 -8.91
CA SER A 72 -9.84 7.03 -9.34
C SER A 72 -9.63 8.50 -9.73
N ASP A 73 -8.71 9.20 -9.06
CA ASP A 73 -8.35 10.59 -9.35
C ASP A 73 -7.61 10.71 -10.69
N GLN A 74 -6.64 9.83 -10.95
CA GLN A 74 -5.89 9.80 -12.22
C GLN A 74 -6.75 9.46 -13.45
N PHE A 75 -7.84 8.72 -13.28
CA PHE A 75 -8.72 8.30 -14.38
C PHE A 75 -9.91 9.25 -14.63
N CYS A 76 -9.94 10.43 -13.97
CA CYS A 76 -11.01 11.42 -14.14
C CYS A 76 -10.68 12.59 -15.11
N ASP A 77 -9.60 12.50 -15.90
CA ASP A 77 -9.28 13.45 -16.99
C ASP A 77 -9.80 12.97 -18.36
#